data_AF-K9PYM9-F1
#
_entry.id   AF-K9PYM9-F1
#
_cell.length_a   1.000
_cell.length_b   1.000
_cell.length_c   1.000
_cell.angle_alpha   90.00
_cell.angle_beta   90.00
_cell.angle_gamma   90.00
#
_symmetry.space_group_name_H-M   'P 1'
#
loop_
_entity.id
_entity.type
_entity.pdbx_description
1 polymer ?
#
loop_
_entity_poly.entity_id
_entity_poly.type
_entity_poly.pdbx_seq_one_letter_code
_entity_poly.pdbx_strand_id
1 'polypeptide(L)'
;MLFYINNFLFRDIDKKEDNGGFSLIESIVSLLIFVITFSLAAPLFVAQQKSNINNEIRTGAVSLSQQVLDNLRLETSLTLGETNESSISSLGKEYSYNQFVCSDKPSFNADSSVSCNTTVDLSNPMRYILLQVEYNEETIYTVETIYTDIQ
;
A
#
# COMPACT_ATOMS: atom_id res chain seq x y z
N MET A 1 13.74 7.00 37.14
CA MET A 1 13.43 8.12 38.05
C MET A 1 14.76 8.84 38.28
N LEU A 2 15.11 9.98 37.69
CA LEU A 2 14.37 11.21 37.45
C LEU A 2 14.87 11.92 36.17
N PHE A 3 13.94 12.50 35.41
CA PHE A 3 14.19 13.51 34.39
C PHE A 3 14.57 14.84 35.06
N TYR A 4 15.71 15.43 34.68
CA TYR A 4 16.03 16.83 34.99
C TYR A 4 15.68 17.68 33.76
N ILE A 5 14.45 18.19 33.72
CA ILE A 5 14.05 19.22 32.76
C ILE A 5 14.45 20.55 33.37
N ASN A 6 15.57 21.12 32.92
CA ASN A 6 15.97 22.48 33.26
C ASN A 6 15.03 23.46 32.55
N ASN A 7 14.06 23.93 33.33
CA ASN A 7 13.10 24.97 32.99
C ASN A 7 13.74 26.34 33.24
N PHE A 8 14.67 26.77 32.37
CA PHE A 8 15.53 27.94 32.62
C PHE A 8 15.63 28.98 31.48
N LEU A 9 14.71 29.05 30.52
CA LEU A 9 14.85 30.06 29.45
C LEU A 9 13.56 30.82 29.08
N PHE A 10 12.63 30.97 30.02
CA PHE A 10 11.50 31.90 29.89
C PHE A 10 11.33 32.73 31.15
N ARG A 11 12.24 33.67 31.40
CA ARG A 11 11.99 34.74 32.38
C ARG A 11 12.64 36.04 31.92
N ASP A 12 11.91 36.73 31.06
CA ASP A 12 11.58 38.16 31.16
C ASP A 12 11.09 38.64 29.78
N ILE A 13 9.79 38.52 29.55
CA ILE A 13 9.10 39.33 28.54
C ILE A 13 8.31 40.37 29.33
N ASP A 14 9.01 41.43 29.68
CA ASP A 14 8.41 42.62 30.30
C ASP A 14 7.45 43.25 29.28
N LYS A 15 6.20 43.42 29.70
CA LYS A 15 5.07 43.77 28.84
C LYS A 15 5.04 45.28 28.68
N LYS A 16 5.66 45.80 27.61
CA LYS A 16 5.33 47.13 27.07
C LYS A 16 4.53 46.96 25.79
N GLU A 17 3.27 47.37 25.84
CA GLU A 17 2.46 47.58 24.64
C GLU A 17 3.03 48.80 23.91
N ASP A 18 3.97 48.56 23.00
CA ASP A 18 4.42 49.53 22.02
C ASP A 18 3.86 49.09 20.67
N ASN A 19 3.04 49.93 20.04
CA ASN A 19 2.53 49.73 18.68
C ASN A 19 3.66 49.96 17.64
N GLY A 20 4.83 49.35 17.85
CA GLY A 20 5.97 49.39 16.96
C GLY A 20 5.88 48.25 15.96
N GLY A 21 5.88 48.58 14.66
CA GLY A 21 6.02 47.58 13.61
C GLY A 21 7.32 46.78 13.77
N PHE A 22 7.33 45.54 13.26
CA PHE A 22 8.47 44.62 13.36
C PHE A 22 9.81 45.30 13.03
N SER A 23 10.78 45.15 13.93
CA SER A 23 12.14 45.59 13.66
C SER A 23 12.80 44.69 12.60
N LEU A 24 13.68 45.26 11.77
CA LEU A 24 14.35 44.56 10.67
C LEU A 24 15.16 43.35 11.18
N ILE A 25 15.78 43.48 12.36
CA ILE A 25 16.53 42.39 12.99
C ILE A 25 15.63 41.24 13.46
N GLU A 26 14.45 41.56 13.99
CA GLU A 26 13.48 40.57 14.47
C GLU A 26 12.92 39.75 13.30
N SER A 27 12.71 40.39 12.15
CA SER A 27 12.33 39.73 10.91
C SER A 27 13.42 38.76 10.42
N ILE A 28 14.70 39.14 10.51
CA ILE A 28 15.84 38.26 10.15
C ILE A 28 15.93 37.06 11.09
N VAL A 29 15.80 37.27 12.40
CA VAL A 29 15.83 36.19 13.40
C VAL A 29 14.66 35.24 13.20
N SER A 30 13.46 35.76 12.93
CA SER A 30 12.27 34.94 12.64
C SER A 30 12.44 34.11 11.37
N LEU A 31 13.02 34.69 10.31
CA LEU A 31 13.30 33.97 9.07
C LEU A 31 14.34 32.85 9.27
N LEU A 32 15.38 33.08 10.09
CA LEU A 32 16.36 32.05 10.42
C LEU A 32 15.73 30.87 11.16
N ILE A 33 14.89 31.14 12.16
CA ILE A 33 14.17 30.10 12.90
C ILE A 33 13.24 29.34 11.94
N PHE A 34 12.54 30.04 11.05
CA PHE A 34 11.69 29.41 10.04
C PHE A 34 12.48 28.49 9.11
N VAL A 35 13.63 28.92 8.59
CA VAL A 35 14.46 28.08 7.70
C VAL A 35 14.93 26.82 8.43
N ILE A 36 15.43 26.95 9.66
CA ILE A 36 15.88 25.79 10.45
C ILE A 36 14.74 24.81 10.69
N THR A 37 13.58 25.31 11.13
CA THR A 37 12.41 24.45 11.38
C THR A 37 11.89 23.78 10.10
N PHE A 38 11.87 24.51 8.97
CA PHE A 38 11.48 23.95 7.68
C PHE A 38 12.45 22.88 7.18
N SER A 39 13.76 23.09 7.34
CA SER A 39 14.77 22.08 6.99
C SER A 39 14.59 20.78 7.78
N LEU A 40 14.19 20.87 9.06
CA LEU A 40 13.90 19.69 9.88
C LEU A 40 12.57 19.01 9.48
N ALA A 41 11.59 19.77 8.98
CA ALA A 41 10.29 19.24 8.56
C ALA A 41 10.28 18.66 7.14
N ALA A 42 11.14 19.15 6.24
CA ALA A 42 11.25 18.69 4.85
C ALA A 42 11.31 17.16 4.66
N PRO A 43 12.13 16.39 5.41
CA PRO A 43 12.17 14.93 5.25
C PRO A 43 10.84 14.23 5.54
N LEU A 44 9.98 14.80 6.40
CA LEU A 44 8.67 14.23 6.71
C LEU A 44 7.74 14.25 5.50
N PHE A 45 7.77 15.32 4.71
CA PHE A 45 6.97 15.42 3.49
C PHE A 45 7.40 14.40 2.44
N VAL A 46 8.71 14.18 2.30
CA VAL A 46 9.25 13.15 1.38
C VAL A 46 8.83 11.75 1.83
N ALA A 47 8.95 11.47 3.13
CA ALA A 47 8.50 10.19 3.69
C ALA A 47 7.01 9.96 3.48
N GLN A 48 6.17 10.97 3.71
CA GLN A 48 4.73 10.89 3.49
C GLN A 48 4.39 10.69 2.01
N GLN A 49 5.06 11.39 1.10
CA GLN A 49 4.87 11.23 -0.34
C GLN A 49 5.18 9.80 -0.77
N LYS A 50 6.29 9.21 -0.28
CA LYS A 50 6.63 7.82 -0.56
C LYS A 50 5.55 6.86 -0.03
N SER A 51 5.04 7.10 1.17
CA SER A 51 3.94 6.30 1.73
C SER A 51 2.68 6.39 0.88
N ASN A 52 2.34 7.59 0.40
CA ASN A 52 1.14 7.79 -0.43
C ASN A 52 1.25 7.03 -1.75
N ILE A 53 2.41 7.08 -2.41
CA ILE A 53 2.65 6.33 -3.66
C ILE A 53 2.52 4.82 -3.41
N ASN A 54 3.12 4.30 -2.35
CA ASN A 54 3.02 2.88 -2.02
C ASN A 54 1.58 2.46 -1.70
N ASN A 55 0.82 3.32 -1.03
CA ASN A 55 -0.59 3.08 -0.74
C ASN A 55 -1.45 3.13 -2.00
N GLU A 56 -1.17 4.04 -2.93
CA GLU A 56 -1.83 4.12 -4.24
C GLU A 56 -1.59 2.84 -5.06
N ILE A 57 -0.35 2.36 -5.12
CA ILE A 57 0.02 1.10 -5.79
C ILE A 57 -0.77 -0.08 -5.18
N ARG A 58 -0.77 -0.20 -3.85
CA ARG A 58 -1.51 -1.26 -3.16
C ARG A 58 -3.02 -1.16 -3.39
N THR A 59 -3.57 0.03 -3.39
CA THR A 59 -5.00 0.26 -3.65
C THR A 59 -5.35 -0.14 -5.09
N GLY A 60 -4.50 0.20 -6.06
CA GLY A 60 -4.66 -0.23 -7.45
C GLY A 60 -4.63 -1.74 -7.62
N ALA A 61 -3.72 -2.43 -6.93
CA ALA A 61 -3.64 -3.89 -6.93
C ALA A 61 -4.85 -4.57 -6.28
N VAL A 62 -5.36 -4.02 -5.18
CA VAL A 62 -6.61 -4.49 -4.55
C VAL A 62 -7.80 -4.30 -5.50
N SER A 63 -7.91 -3.13 -6.12
CA SER A 63 -8.98 -2.84 -7.09
C SER A 63 -8.92 -3.78 -8.30
N LEU A 64 -7.73 -4.03 -8.82
CA LEU A 64 -7.52 -4.99 -9.91
C LEU A 64 -7.92 -6.40 -9.48
N SER A 65 -7.52 -6.81 -8.28
CA SER A 65 -7.86 -8.13 -7.75
C SER A 65 -9.36 -8.32 -7.63
N GLN A 66 -10.08 -7.30 -7.16
CA GLN A 66 -11.54 -7.34 -7.08
C GLN A 66 -12.15 -7.48 -8.48
N GLN A 67 -11.69 -6.70 -9.45
CA GLN A 67 -12.17 -6.80 -10.83
C GLN A 67 -11.94 -8.19 -11.43
N VAL A 68 -10.75 -8.78 -11.24
CA VAL A 68 -10.43 -10.13 -11.72
C VAL A 68 -11.33 -11.15 -11.03
N LEU A 69 -11.45 -11.11 -9.70
CA LEU A 69 -12.31 -12.03 -8.95
C LEU A 69 -13.79 -11.88 -9.33
N ASP A 70 -14.25 -10.68 -9.63
CA ASP A 70 -15.62 -10.43 -10.08
C ASP A 70 -15.86 -10.97 -11.49
N ASN A 71 -14.89 -10.82 -12.40
CA ASN A 71 -14.96 -11.44 -13.72
C ASN A 71 -15.03 -12.97 -13.62
N LEU A 72 -14.23 -13.58 -12.75
CA LEU A 72 -14.25 -15.02 -12.49
C LEU A 72 -15.60 -15.52 -11.93
N ARG A 73 -16.31 -14.69 -11.17
CA ARG A 73 -17.67 -15.00 -10.70
C ARG A 73 -18.72 -14.98 -11.82
N LEU A 74 -18.47 -14.25 -12.90
CA LEU A 74 -19.37 -14.20 -14.06
C LEU A 74 -19.12 -15.37 -15.01
N GLU A 75 -17.96 -16.02 -14.93
CA GLU A 75 -17.66 -17.21 -15.72
C GLU A 75 -18.45 -18.42 -15.21
N THR A 76 -19.23 -19.03 -16.11
CA THR A 76 -20.03 -20.23 -15.80
C THR A 76 -19.16 -21.49 -15.68
N SER A 77 -17.92 -21.46 -16.18
CA SER A 77 -16.99 -22.57 -16.12
C SER A 77 -15.57 -22.03 -15.91
N LEU A 78 -15.11 -22.07 -14.67
CA LEU A 78 -13.73 -21.73 -14.32
C LEU A 78 -12.77 -22.76 -14.89
N THR A 79 -11.86 -22.31 -15.75
CA THR A 79 -10.77 -23.16 -16.27
C THR A 79 -9.76 -23.39 -15.15
N LEU A 80 -9.50 -24.65 -14.80
CA LEU A 80 -8.48 -25.02 -13.83
C LEU A 80 -7.08 -24.77 -14.41
N GLY A 81 -6.16 -24.29 -13.57
CA GLY A 81 -4.78 -24.04 -13.96
C GLY A 81 -4.31 -22.62 -13.66
N GLU A 82 -3.18 -22.30 -14.25
CA GLU A 82 -2.51 -21.01 -14.13
C GLU A 82 -2.86 -20.12 -15.32
N THR A 83 -3.17 -18.85 -15.05
CA THR A 83 -3.39 -17.82 -16.04
C THR A 83 -2.55 -16.61 -15.67
N ASN A 84 -1.66 -16.22 -16.57
CA ASN A 84 -0.78 -15.08 -16.36
C ASN A 84 -1.15 -14.01 -17.38
N GLU A 85 -1.50 -12.83 -16.87
CA GLU A 85 -1.79 -11.67 -17.68
C GLU A 85 -0.88 -10.52 -17.29
N SER A 86 -0.45 -9.76 -18.30
CA SER A 86 0.53 -8.69 -18.12
C SER A 86 0.04 -7.39 -18.75
N SER A 87 0.51 -6.26 -18.22
CA SER A 87 0.17 -4.91 -18.71
C SER A 87 -1.33 -4.61 -18.63
N ILE A 88 -1.90 -4.79 -17.44
CA ILE A 88 -3.27 -4.39 -17.14
C ILE A 88 -3.27 -3.07 -16.39
N SER A 89 -3.99 -2.11 -16.97
CA SER A 89 -4.12 -0.77 -16.41
C SER A 89 -5.16 -0.73 -15.30
N SER A 90 -4.75 -0.33 -14.09
CA SER A 90 -5.64 -0.05 -12.96
C SER A 90 -5.20 1.26 -12.28
N LEU A 91 -6.12 2.20 -12.11
CA LEU A 91 -5.85 3.52 -11.53
C LEU A 91 -4.64 4.25 -12.17
N GLY A 92 -4.42 4.07 -13.48
CA GLY A 92 -3.33 4.74 -14.22
C GLY A 92 -1.94 4.15 -14.02
N LYS A 93 -1.84 2.94 -13.44
CA LYS A 93 -0.61 2.14 -13.39
C LYS A 93 -0.82 0.80 -14.07
N GLU A 94 0.25 0.25 -14.60
CA GLU A 94 0.27 -1.08 -15.21
C GLU A 94 0.69 -2.13 -14.19
N TYR A 95 -0.06 -3.21 -14.14
CA TYR A 95 0.19 -4.37 -13.28
C TYR A 95 0.23 -5.64 -14.12
N SER A 96 0.82 -6.68 -13.53
CA SER A 96 0.66 -8.05 -14.00
C SER A 96 -0.03 -8.86 -12.93
N TYR A 97 -0.71 -9.94 -13.29
CA TYR A 97 -1.23 -10.88 -12.32
C TYR A 97 -1.03 -12.32 -12.75
N ASN A 98 -0.83 -13.17 -11.74
CA ASN A 98 -0.82 -14.63 -11.88
C ASN A 98 -2.01 -15.17 -11.10
N GLN A 99 -2.92 -15.83 -11.81
CA GLN A 99 -4.12 -16.45 -11.27
C GLN A 99 -3.93 -17.96 -11.27
N PHE A 100 -4.23 -18.60 -10.14
CA PHE A 100 -4.22 -20.05 -10.00
C PHE A 100 -5.59 -20.52 -9.56
N VAL A 101 -6.21 -21.39 -10.36
CA VAL A 101 -7.50 -22.04 -10.04
C VAL A 101 -7.25 -23.52 -9.78
N CYS A 102 -7.44 -23.94 -8.53
CA CYS A 102 -7.10 -25.25 -8.02
C CYS A 102 -8.33 -25.97 -7.46
N SER A 103 -8.34 -27.30 -7.49
CA SER A 103 -9.35 -28.14 -6.84
C SER A 103 -9.12 -28.24 -5.32
N ASP A 104 -7.86 -28.16 -4.89
CA ASP A 104 -7.45 -28.18 -3.48
C ASP A 104 -6.80 -26.86 -3.08
N LYS A 105 -6.66 -26.66 -1.77
CA LYS A 105 -6.01 -25.46 -1.23
C LYS A 105 -4.57 -25.35 -1.79
N PRO A 106 -4.20 -24.21 -2.42
CA PRO A 106 -2.85 -24.01 -2.93
C PRO A 106 -1.85 -23.96 -1.78
N SER A 107 -0.62 -24.42 -2.06
CA SER A 107 0.49 -24.37 -1.10
C SER A 107 1.72 -23.75 -1.73
N PHE A 108 2.51 -23.06 -0.91
CA PHE A 108 3.77 -22.45 -1.35
C PHE A 108 4.91 -23.43 -1.13
N ASN A 109 5.70 -23.67 -2.17
CA ASN A 109 6.93 -24.44 -2.07
C ASN A 109 8.07 -23.58 -1.48
N ALA A 110 9.17 -24.22 -1.11
CA ALA A 110 10.36 -23.54 -0.61
C ALA A 110 10.96 -22.53 -1.62
N ASP A 111 10.70 -22.73 -2.92
CA ASP A 111 11.17 -21.86 -4.01
C ASP A 111 10.18 -20.72 -4.34
N SER A 112 9.22 -20.43 -3.45
CA SER A 112 8.12 -19.47 -3.67
C SER A 112 7.18 -19.81 -4.83
N SER A 113 7.34 -20.97 -5.47
CA SER A 113 6.40 -21.46 -6.48
C SER A 113 5.09 -21.93 -5.85
N VAL A 114 3.98 -21.69 -6.55
CA VAL A 114 2.65 -22.11 -6.11
C VAL A 114 2.40 -23.54 -6.60
N SER A 115 2.13 -24.44 -5.66
CA SER A 115 1.62 -25.77 -5.95
C SER A 115 0.10 -25.74 -6.02
N CYS A 116 -0.44 -26.07 -7.20
CA CYS A 116 -1.87 -26.05 -7.50
C CYS A 116 -2.31 -27.40 -8.07
N ASN A 117 -3.21 -28.10 -7.38
CA ASN A 117 -3.82 -29.32 -7.91
C ASN A 117 -4.96 -28.96 -8.87
N THR A 118 -4.88 -29.41 -10.12
CA THR A 118 -5.87 -29.15 -11.17
C THR A 118 -6.72 -30.38 -11.51
N THR A 119 -6.60 -31.46 -10.73
CA THR A 119 -7.36 -32.68 -10.96
C THR A 119 -8.85 -32.42 -10.70
N VAL A 120 -9.70 -32.68 -11.69
CA VAL A 120 -11.15 -32.47 -11.57
C VAL A 120 -11.74 -33.53 -10.64
N ASP A 121 -12.18 -33.12 -9.46
CA ASP A 121 -12.99 -33.95 -8.59
C ASP A 121 -14.48 -33.66 -8.82
N LEU A 122 -15.20 -34.64 -9.32
CA LEU A 122 -16.66 -34.55 -9.56
C LEU A 122 -17.47 -34.61 -8.26
N SER A 123 -16.87 -35.05 -7.16
CA SER A 123 -17.51 -35.11 -5.85
C SER A 123 -17.37 -33.81 -5.05
N ASN A 124 -16.49 -32.90 -5.51
CA ASN A 124 -16.22 -31.63 -4.84
C ASN A 124 -16.21 -30.45 -5.84
N PRO A 125 -17.29 -29.66 -5.90
CA PRO A 125 -17.36 -28.49 -6.78
C PRO A 125 -16.59 -27.27 -6.24
N MET A 126 -15.86 -27.39 -5.12
CA MET A 126 -15.04 -26.30 -4.59
C MET A 126 -13.84 -26.04 -5.51
N ARG A 127 -13.55 -24.76 -5.73
CA ARG A 127 -12.40 -24.25 -6.46
C ARG A 127 -11.70 -23.22 -5.58
N TYR A 128 -10.43 -23.43 -5.32
CA TYR A 128 -9.57 -22.47 -4.65
C TYR A 128 -8.94 -21.57 -5.69
N ILE A 129 -9.03 -20.26 -5.50
CA ILE A 129 -8.47 -19.26 -6.40
C ILE A 129 -7.42 -18.48 -5.61
N LEU A 130 -6.19 -18.52 -6.09
CA LEU A 130 -5.10 -17.66 -5.62
C LEU A 130 -4.80 -16.65 -6.73
N LEU A 131 -4.79 -15.37 -6.38
CA LEU A 131 -4.43 -14.30 -7.30
C LEU A 131 -3.26 -13.53 -6.70
N GLN A 132 -2.18 -13.44 -7.47
CA GLN A 132 -0.98 -12.67 -7.14
C GLN A 132 -0.92 -11.49 -8.10
N VAL A 133 -0.86 -10.27 -7.55
CA VAL A 133 -0.70 -9.05 -8.35
C VAL A 133 0.72 -8.55 -8.19
N GLU A 134 1.35 -8.29 -9.32
CA GLU A 134 2.72 -7.85 -9.45
C GLU A 134 2.79 -6.43 -9.99
N TYR A 135 3.75 -5.69 -9.46
CA TYR A 135 4.11 -4.36 -9.93
C TYR A 135 5.63 -4.27 -10.00
N ASN A 136 6.17 -3.94 -11.18
CA ASN A 136 7.61 -3.96 -11.46
C ASN A 136 8.29 -5.29 -11.07
N GLU A 137 7.69 -6.43 -11.46
CA GLU A 137 8.22 -7.78 -11.21
C GLU A 137 8.27 -8.19 -9.71
N GLU A 138 7.66 -7.40 -8.82
CA GLU A 138 7.51 -7.73 -7.40
C GLU A 138 6.04 -7.97 -7.06
N THR A 139 5.74 -9.09 -6.38
CA THR A 139 4.40 -9.37 -5.87
C THR A 139 4.06 -8.40 -4.73
N ILE A 140 3.12 -7.49 -4.99
CA ILE A 140 2.71 -6.44 -4.05
C ILE A 140 1.45 -6.81 -3.27
N TYR A 141 0.65 -7.73 -3.81
CA TYR A 141 -0.61 -8.14 -3.23
C TYR A 141 -0.95 -9.59 -3.60
N THR A 142 -1.51 -10.33 -2.64
CA THR A 142 -1.96 -11.70 -2.85
C THR A 142 -3.30 -11.87 -2.18
N VAL A 143 -4.25 -12.50 -2.88
CA VAL A 143 -5.57 -12.81 -2.35
C VAL A 143 -5.90 -14.28 -2.61
N GLU A 144 -6.44 -14.92 -1.58
CA GLU A 144 -6.97 -16.28 -1.63
C GLU A 144 -8.49 -16.22 -1.46
N THR A 145 -9.22 -16.90 -2.33
CA THR A 145 -10.66 -17.07 -2.19
C THR A 145 -11.07 -18.49 -2.57
N ILE A 146 -12.24 -18.90 -2.09
CA ILE A 146 -12.84 -20.18 -2.45
C ILE A 146 -14.12 -19.86 -3.21
N TYR A 147 -14.33 -20.54 -4.32
CA TYR A 147 -15.54 -20.51 -5.11
C TYR A 147 -16.18 -21.88 -5.09
N THR A 148 -17.50 -21.93 -4.97
CA THR A 148 -18.30 -23.14 -5.14
C THR A 148 -19.22 -22.91 -6.32
N ASP A 149 -19.15 -23.77 -7.31
CA ASP A 149 -20.13 -23.75 -8.38
C ASP A 149 -21.51 -24.10 -7.81
N ILE A 150 -22.46 -23.18 -7.95
CA ILE A 150 -23.86 -23.38 -7.56
C ILE A 150 -24.61 -23.88 -8.80
N GLN A 151 -24.64 -25.21 -8.96
CA GLN A 151 -25.45 -25.89 -9.97
C GLN A 151 -26.96 -25.67 -9.74
#